data_AF-J2W0L3-F1
#
_entry.id   AF-J2W0L3-F1
#
_cell.length_a   1.000
_cell.length_b   1.000
_cell.length_c   1.000
_cell.angle_alpha   90.00
_cell.angle_beta   90.00
_cell.angle_gamma   90.00
#
_symmetry.space_group_name_H-M   'P 1'
#
loop_
_entity.id
_entity.type
_entity.pdbx_description
1 polymer ?
#
loop_
_entity_poly.entity_id
_entity_poly.type
_entity_poly.pdbx_seq_one_letter_code
_entity_poly.pdbx_strand_id
1 'polypeptide(L)'
;MKSRQVIIALVLAATGSLALAQDVSAQSTQPQGKTRAQVIEELKQARAAGLVSSGDYDYPKLAPFVSTKTRAQVIDELKQAQARGEVNVGDANYPYTPEFVSTRTRAEVQAEQERYANNPDPQGLYRGY
;
A
#
# COMPACT_ATOMS: atom_id res chain seq x y z
N MET A 1 44.01 -39.22 35.94
CA MET A 1 43.07 -38.91 37.04
C MET A 1 41.65 -39.03 36.50
N LYS A 2 40.72 -39.49 37.35
CA LYS A 2 39.48 -40.23 37.05
C LYS A 2 38.44 -39.54 36.15
N SER A 3 37.91 -40.33 35.21
CA SER A 3 36.61 -40.17 34.55
C SER A 3 35.45 -40.29 35.53
N ARG A 4 34.39 -39.48 35.37
CA ARG A 4 33.10 -39.68 36.04
C ARG A 4 31.95 -39.44 35.05
N GLN A 5 31.40 -40.54 34.56
CA GLN A 5 30.02 -40.62 34.07
C GLN A 5 29.09 -40.55 35.29
N VAL A 6 28.01 -39.77 35.20
CA VAL A 6 26.82 -39.97 36.06
C VAL A 6 25.58 -39.98 35.16
N ILE A 7 24.75 -40.96 35.44
CA ILE A 7 23.64 -41.54 34.71
C ILE A 7 22.38 -41.30 35.58
N ILE A 8 21.23 -41.03 34.93
CA ILE A 8 19.83 -41.30 35.38
C ILE A 8 19.18 -40.43 36.47
N ALA A 9 17.97 -39.92 36.15
CA ALA A 9 16.70 -40.08 36.89
C ALA A 9 15.59 -39.31 36.13
N LEU A 10 14.89 -39.88 35.15
CA LEU A 10 13.64 -40.67 35.22
C LEU A 10 12.71 -40.43 36.44
N VAL A 11 11.46 -40.05 36.11
CA VAL A 11 10.17 -40.17 36.83
C VAL A 11 9.80 -39.11 37.88
N LEU A 12 8.76 -38.30 37.58
CA LEU A 12 7.50 -38.41 38.33
C LEU A 12 6.30 -37.94 37.51
N ALA A 13 5.28 -38.80 37.49
CA ALA A 13 3.99 -38.63 36.87
C ALA A 13 3.13 -37.59 37.59
N ALA A 14 2.32 -36.84 36.83
CA ALA A 14 1.07 -36.28 37.33
C ALA A 14 -0.04 -36.64 36.33
N THR A 15 -0.81 -37.63 36.76
CA THR A 15 -2.11 -38.06 36.23
C THR A 15 -3.19 -37.00 36.45
N GLY A 16 -4.14 -36.91 35.50
CA GLY A 16 -5.42 -36.18 35.63
C GLY A 16 -5.40 -34.85 34.86
N SER A 17 -6.23 -34.61 33.85
CA SER A 17 -7.67 -34.85 33.85
C SER A 17 -8.20 -35.15 32.44
N LEU A 18 -9.13 -36.10 32.40
CA LEU A 18 -9.99 -36.39 31.27
C LEU A 18 -11.01 -35.23 31.13
N ALA A 19 -10.95 -34.47 30.04
CA ALA A 19 -12.05 -33.60 29.62
C ALA A 19 -12.59 -34.15 28.30
N LEU A 20 -13.85 -34.60 28.36
CA LEU A 20 -14.59 -35.13 27.23
C LEU A 20 -14.93 -34.03 26.21
N ALA A 21 -14.85 -34.43 24.94
CA ALA A 21 -15.63 -33.96 23.81
C ALA A 21 -15.76 -32.44 23.63
N GLN A 22 -14.91 -31.87 22.77
CA GLN A 22 -15.31 -30.74 21.94
C GLN A 22 -14.84 -30.98 20.51
N ASP A 23 -15.81 -30.81 19.61
CA ASP A 23 -15.79 -31.16 18.21
C ASP A 23 -14.57 -30.66 17.46
N VAL A 24 -13.94 -31.60 16.74
CA VAL A 24 -12.93 -31.34 15.72
C VAL A 24 -13.61 -30.61 14.56
N SER A 25 -13.72 -29.30 14.66
CA SER A 25 -13.83 -28.43 13.49
C SER A 25 -12.42 -27.95 13.16
N ALA A 26 -11.92 -28.41 12.02
CA ALA A 26 -10.58 -28.13 11.53
C ALA A 26 -10.33 -26.62 11.51
N GLN A 27 -9.56 -26.14 12.49
CA GLN A 27 -9.01 -24.80 12.49
C GLN A 27 -8.13 -24.69 11.24
N SER A 28 -8.63 -23.98 10.24
CA SER A 28 -7.84 -23.56 9.08
C SER A 28 -6.48 -23.05 9.59
N THR A 29 -5.42 -23.82 9.34
CA THR A 29 -4.06 -23.42 9.68
C THR A 29 -3.64 -22.39 8.65
N GLN A 30 -4.27 -21.22 8.68
CA GLN A 30 -3.68 -20.01 8.11
C GLN A 30 -2.33 -19.87 8.83
N PRO A 31 -1.18 -19.90 8.11
CA PRO A 31 0.08 -19.60 8.76
C PRO A 31 -0.10 -18.23 9.42
N GLN A 32 -0.04 -18.21 10.75
CA GLN A 32 -0.14 -16.98 11.53
C GLN A 32 0.93 -16.04 10.98
N GLY A 33 0.49 -15.04 10.20
CA GLY A 33 1.39 -14.04 9.64
C GLY A 33 2.10 -13.30 10.76
N LYS A 34 3.27 -12.72 10.45
CA LYS A 34 4.02 -11.91 11.41
C LYS A 34 3.10 -10.84 12.00
N THR A 35 3.15 -10.67 13.32
CA THR A 35 2.42 -9.58 13.98
C THR A 35 3.02 -8.23 13.56
N ARG A 36 2.22 -7.16 13.62
CA ARG A 36 2.71 -5.80 13.32
C ARG A 36 3.96 -5.44 14.12
N ALA A 37 4.04 -5.86 15.38
CA ALA A 37 5.20 -5.62 16.23
C ALA A 37 6.46 -6.34 15.71
N GLN A 38 6.32 -7.59 15.26
CA GLN A 38 7.42 -8.36 14.66
C GLN A 38 7.92 -7.72 13.36
N VAL A 39 7.01 -7.25 12.51
CA VAL A 39 7.37 -6.55 11.25
C VAL A 39 8.12 -5.25 11.52
N ILE A 40 7.72 -4.49 12.55
CA ILE A 40 8.42 -3.26 12.94
C ILE A 40 9.84 -3.56 13.41
N GLU A 41 10.03 -4.61 14.20
CA GLU A 41 11.34 -4.95 14.74
C GLU A 41 12.29 -5.44 13.64
N GLU A 42 11.80 -6.29 12.73
CA GLU A 42 12.55 -6.72 11.56
C GLU A 42 12.94 -5.56 10.65
N LEU A 43 12.04 -4.59 10.45
CA LEU A 43 12.33 -3.39 9.67
C LEU A 43 13.41 -2.52 10.33
N LYS A 44 13.43 -2.41 11.67
CA LYS A 44 14.53 -1.72 12.38
C LYS A 44 15.86 -2.45 12.18
N GLN A 45 15.87 -3.78 12.32
CA GLN A 45 17.06 -4.60 12.12
C GLN A 45 17.58 -4.49 10.69
N ALA A 46 16.70 -4.55 9.70
CA ALA A 46 17.06 -4.43 8.29
C ALA A 46 17.61 -3.04 7.95
N ARG A 47 17.06 -1.97 8.55
CA ARG A 47 17.64 -0.62 8.45
C ARG A 47 19.01 -0.52 9.11
N ALA A 48 19.19 -1.09 10.31
CA ALA A 48 20.49 -1.10 11.01
C ALA A 48 21.56 -1.89 10.24
N ALA A 49 21.15 -2.95 9.54
CA ALA A 49 22.00 -3.76 8.69
C ALA A 49 22.26 -3.15 7.29
N GLY A 50 21.68 -1.98 6.98
CA GLY A 50 21.80 -1.35 5.66
C GLY A 50 21.12 -2.13 4.52
N LEU A 51 20.24 -3.07 4.83
CA LEU A 51 19.51 -3.90 3.86
C LEU A 51 18.30 -3.17 3.26
N VAL A 52 17.92 -2.03 3.83
CA VAL A 52 16.82 -1.18 3.36
C VAL A 52 17.42 0.13 2.87
N SER A 53 17.26 0.41 1.57
CA SER A 53 17.63 1.70 1.00
C SER A 53 16.71 2.80 1.57
N SER A 54 17.29 3.81 2.18
CA SER A 54 16.57 4.97 2.72
C SER A 54 16.83 6.18 1.84
N GLY A 55 15.99 6.42 0.84
CA GLY A 55 16.04 7.58 -0.05
C GLY A 55 16.19 7.22 -1.53
N ASP A 56 16.14 8.23 -2.40
CA ASP A 56 16.25 8.10 -3.86
C ASP A 56 17.70 7.80 -4.33
N TYR A 57 18.51 7.14 -3.50
CA TYR A 57 19.95 6.95 -3.76
C TYR A 57 20.24 6.13 -5.03
N ASP A 58 19.31 5.24 -5.40
CA ASP A 58 19.40 4.43 -6.62
C ASP A 58 18.68 5.06 -7.82
N TYR A 59 18.09 6.25 -7.64
CA TYR A 59 17.45 6.96 -8.74
C TYR A 59 18.49 7.83 -9.48
N PRO A 60 18.67 7.65 -10.79
CA PRO A 60 19.61 8.45 -11.55
C PRO A 60 19.20 9.93 -11.50
N LYS A 61 20.10 10.80 -11.04
CA LYS A 61 19.92 12.25 -11.16
C LYS A 61 20.09 12.63 -12.63
N LEU A 62 18.97 12.95 -13.29
CA LEU A 62 19.00 13.50 -14.64
C LEU A 62 19.65 14.89 -14.62
N ALA A 63 20.51 15.17 -15.59
CA ALA A 63 21.07 16.51 -15.76
C ALA A 63 19.94 17.52 -16.00
N PRO A 64 20.06 18.76 -15.49
CA PRO A 64 19.06 19.79 -15.74
C PRO A 64 18.97 20.06 -17.25
N PHE A 65 17.75 20.09 -17.78
CA PHE A 65 17.52 20.48 -19.17
C PHE A 65 17.82 21.98 -19.35
N VAL A 66 18.58 22.30 -20.39
CA VAL A 66 18.86 23.68 -20.81
C VAL A 66 18.43 23.84 -22.26
N SER A 67 17.51 24.78 -22.51
CA SER A 67 17.09 25.10 -23.88
C SER A 67 18.23 25.74 -24.66
N THR A 68 18.38 25.36 -25.92
CA THR A 68 19.30 26.00 -26.87
C THR A 68 18.69 27.21 -27.57
N LYS A 69 17.37 27.43 -27.43
CA LYS A 69 16.64 28.52 -28.10
C LYS A 69 16.45 29.72 -27.20
N THR A 70 16.63 30.90 -27.78
CA THR A 70 16.24 32.18 -27.18
C THR A 70 14.71 32.34 -27.18
N ARG A 71 14.20 33.21 -26.32
CA ARG A 71 12.76 33.54 -26.30
C ARG A 71 12.25 34.04 -27.65
N ALA A 72 13.06 34.83 -28.38
CA ALA A 72 12.68 35.36 -29.69
C ALA A 72 12.49 34.21 -30.71
N GLN A 73 13.43 33.27 -30.75
CA GLN A 73 13.33 32.10 -31.63
C GLN A 73 12.08 31.25 -31.33
N VAL A 74 11.78 31.03 -30.04
CA VAL A 74 10.57 30.30 -29.64
C VAL A 74 9.29 31.01 -30.10
N ILE A 75 9.25 32.34 -30.01
CA ILE A 75 8.10 33.13 -30.47
C ILE A 75 7.94 33.03 -31.98
N ASP A 76 9.02 33.12 -32.74
CA ASP A 76 8.95 33.05 -34.20
C ASP A 76 8.54 31.66 -34.69
N GLU A 77 9.03 30.60 -34.06
CA GLU A 77 8.59 29.23 -34.34
C GLU A 77 7.12 29.01 -33.99
N LEU A 78 6.66 29.55 -32.85
CA LEU A 78 5.26 29.47 -32.46
C LEU A 78 4.36 30.14 -33.51
N LYS A 79 4.72 31.33 -33.99
CA LYS A 79 3.98 32.02 -35.06
C LYS A 79 3.94 31.20 -36.34
N GLN A 80 5.06 30.60 -36.74
CA GLN A 80 5.11 29.76 -37.94
C GLN A 80 4.22 28.53 -37.79
N ALA A 81 4.31 27.83 -36.66
CA ALA A 81 3.50 26.65 -36.39
C ALA A 81 1.99 27.00 -36.35
N GLN A 82 1.63 28.15 -35.79
CA GLN A 82 0.26 28.67 -35.83
C GLN A 82 -0.20 28.97 -37.25
N ALA A 83 0.64 29.61 -38.07
CA ALA A 83 0.34 29.89 -39.48
C ALA A 83 0.19 28.61 -40.32
N ARG A 84 0.90 27.54 -39.97
CA ARG A 84 0.77 26.21 -40.59
C ARG A 84 -0.37 25.36 -40.02
N GLY A 85 -1.07 25.84 -38.98
CA GLY A 85 -2.13 25.07 -38.32
C GLY A 85 -1.63 23.85 -37.54
N GLU A 86 -0.34 23.79 -37.21
CA GLU A 86 0.28 22.68 -36.48
C GLU A 86 0.00 22.72 -34.97
N VAL A 87 -0.41 23.88 -34.47
CA VAL A 87 -0.74 24.08 -33.06
C VAL A 87 -2.24 24.23 -32.93
N ASN A 88 -2.85 23.49 -32.01
CA ASN A 88 -4.25 23.73 -31.68
C ASN A 88 -4.35 25.06 -30.93
N VAL A 89 -5.12 25.99 -31.47
CA VAL A 89 -5.33 27.31 -30.88
C VAL A 89 -6.76 27.33 -30.33
N GLY A 90 -6.89 27.21 -29.01
CA GLY A 90 -8.18 27.22 -28.31
C GLY A 90 -8.76 25.83 -28.02
N ASP A 91 -10.04 25.79 -27.65
CA ASP A 91 -10.73 24.58 -27.18
C ASP A 91 -11.26 23.69 -28.32
N ALA A 92 -10.89 23.99 -29.58
CA ALA A 92 -11.42 23.30 -30.75
C ALA A 92 -11.17 21.79 -30.73
N ASN A 93 -10.08 21.34 -30.09
CA ASN A 93 -9.78 19.92 -29.89
C ASN A 93 -9.93 19.49 -28.43
N TYR A 94 -10.47 20.33 -27.55
CA TYR A 94 -10.73 19.91 -26.18
C TYR A 94 -11.89 18.91 -26.21
N PRO A 95 -11.69 17.66 -25.76
CA PRO A 95 -12.76 16.68 -25.79
C PRO A 95 -13.90 17.17 -24.89
N TYR A 96 -15.12 17.18 -25.42
CA TYR A 96 -16.31 17.39 -24.60
C TYR A 96 -16.41 16.25 -23.59
N THR A 97 -16.12 16.55 -22.34
CA THR A 97 -16.44 15.67 -21.22
C THR A 97 -17.86 16.02 -20.77
N PRO A 98 -18.84 15.10 -20.89
CA PRO A 98 -20.17 15.36 -20.36
C PRO A 98 -20.06 15.65 -18.86
N GLU A 99 -20.92 16.54 -18.38
CA GLU A 99 -21.00 16.83 -16.95
C GLU A 99 -21.32 15.53 -16.20
N PHE A 100 -20.53 15.23 -15.16
CA PHE A 100 -20.80 14.06 -14.32
C PHE A 100 -22.11 14.29 -13.56
N VAL A 101 -23.10 13.45 -13.84
CA VAL A 101 -24.34 13.40 -13.08
C VAL A 101 -24.28 12.21 -12.13
N SER A 102 -24.42 12.49 -10.84
CA SER A 102 -24.55 11.45 -9.82
C SER A 102 -25.84 10.67 -10.07
N THR A 103 -25.76 9.34 -10.02
CA THR A 103 -26.95 8.47 -9.97
C THR A 103 -27.63 8.51 -8.60
N ARG A 104 -26.97 9.07 -7.59
CA ARG A 104 -27.45 9.17 -6.21
C ARG A 104 -27.94 10.56 -5.85
N THR A 105 -29.02 10.57 -5.10
CA THR A 105 -29.57 11.76 -4.46
C THR A 105 -28.75 12.15 -3.22
N ARG A 106 -28.88 13.41 -2.80
CA ARG A 106 -28.23 13.91 -1.57
C ARG A 106 -28.65 13.10 -0.33
N ALA A 107 -29.93 12.73 -0.25
CA ALA A 107 -30.45 11.97 0.87
C ALA A 107 -29.82 10.58 0.98
N GLU A 108 -29.61 9.90 -0.15
CA GLU A 108 -28.96 8.59 -0.17
C GLU A 108 -27.50 8.65 0.25
N VAL A 109 -26.77 9.69 -0.17
CA VAL A 109 -25.37 9.92 0.25
C VAL A 109 -25.29 10.21 1.75
N GLN A 110 -26.23 10.97 2.29
CA GLN A 110 -26.31 11.25 3.73
C GLN A 110 -26.59 9.99 4.54
N ALA A 111 -27.57 9.19 4.11
CA ALA A 111 -27.91 7.92 4.78
C ALA A 111 -26.73 6.93 4.76
N GLU A 112 -25.97 6.89 3.66
CA GLU A 112 -24.75 6.10 3.56
C GLU A 112 -23.67 6.56 4.54
N GLN A 113 -23.46 7.87 4.65
CA GLN A 113 -22.50 8.46 5.58
C GLN A 113 -22.89 8.16 7.04
N GLU A 114 -24.17 8.28 7.39
CA GLU A 114 -24.68 7.92 8.73
C GLU A 114 -24.49 6.43 9.04
N ARG A 115 -24.77 5.55 8.07
CA ARG A 115 -24.51 4.11 8.22
C ARG A 115 -23.03 3.84 8.47
N TYR A 116 -22.13 4.53 7.76
CA TYR A 116 -20.70 4.40 7.99
C TYR A 116 -20.28 4.92 9.37
N ALA A 117 -20.83 6.04 9.81
CA ALA A 117 -20.55 6.59 11.14
C ALA A 117 -21.00 5.65 12.27
N ASN A 118 -22.15 4.98 12.10
CA ASN A 118 -22.70 4.06 13.09
C ASN A 118 -22.06 2.65 13.04
N ASN A 119 -21.51 2.24 11.90
CA ASN A 119 -20.87 0.94 11.73
C ASN A 119 -19.68 1.03 10.75
N PRO A 120 -18.54 1.60 11.19
CA PRO A 120 -17.37 1.79 10.34
C PRO A 120 -16.80 0.43 9.94
N ASP A 121 -16.60 0.20 8.65
CA ASP A 121 -16.04 -1.05 8.14
C ASP A 121 -14.59 -1.22 8.61
N PRO A 122 -14.29 -2.21 9.47
CA PRO A 122 -12.95 -2.38 10.03
C PRO A 122 -11.92 -2.84 8.98
N GLN A 123 -12.36 -3.31 7.81
CA GLN A 123 -11.48 -3.73 6.72
C GLN A 123 -11.37 -2.67 5.59
N GLY A 124 -12.11 -1.56 5.69
CA GLY A 124 -12.11 -0.51 4.66
C GLY A 124 -12.61 -0.99 3.29
N LEU A 125 -13.35 -2.09 3.24
CA LEU A 125 -13.90 -2.71 2.03
C LEU A 125 -15.20 -2.05 1.58
N TYR A 126 -15.41 -0.79 1.96
CA TYR A 126 -16.54 0.00 1.50
C TYR A 126 -16.47 0.16 -0.03
N ARG A 127 -17.07 -0.79 -0.74
CA ARG A 127 -17.37 -0.72 -2.16
C ARG A 127 -18.61 0.16 -2.33
N GLY A 128 -18.44 1.46 -2.09
CA GLY A 128 -19.26 2.44 -2.79
C GLY A 128 -19.04 2.20 -4.28
N TYR A 129 -20.12 1.99 -5.02
CA TYR A 129 -20.09 2.06 -6.48
C TYR A 129 -20.16 3.53 -6.89
#